data_AF-A0A4P6ME38-F1
#
_entry.id   AF-A0A4P6ME38-F1
#
_cell.length_a   1.000
_cell.length_b   1.000
_cell.length_c   1.000
_cell.angle_alpha   90.00
_cell.angle_beta   90.00
_cell.angle_gamma   90.00
#
_symmetry.space_group_name_H-M   'P 1'
#
loop_
_entity.id
_entity.type
_entity.pdbx_description
1 polymer ?
#
loop_
_entity_poly.entity_id
_entity_poly.type
_entity_poly.pdbx_seq_one_letter_code
_entity_poly.pdbx_strand_id
1 'polypeptide(L)' 'MFRLIRTFILLVVAFTAGLLFERSQAAERCVAQGGDMQDGLCHGAAQ' A
#
# COMPACT_ATOMS: atom_id res chain seq x y z
N MET A 1 21.71 -24.35 2.95
CA MET A 1 20.39 -23.84 2.49
C MET A 1 20.09 -22.39 2.93
N PHE A 2 20.94 -21.73 3.72
CA PHE A 2 20.75 -20.34 4.19
C PHE A 2 20.55 -19.27 3.10
N ARG A 3 21.05 -19.49 1.87
CA ARG A 3 20.85 -18.56 0.74
C ARG A 3 19.38 -18.47 0.30
N LEU A 4 18.65 -19.58 0.25
CA LEU A 4 17.25 -19.59 -0.18
C LEU A 4 16.34 -18.87 0.81
N ILE A 5 16.57 -19.09 2.11
CA ILE A 5 15.82 -18.43 3.17
C ILE A 5 16.02 -16.91 3.09
N ARG A 6 17.25 -16.45 2.88
CA ARG A 6 17.53 -15.02 2.71
C ARG A 6 16.82 -14.43 1.48
N THR A 7 16.82 -15.12 0.35
CA THR A 7 16.10 -14.67 -0.85
C THR A 7 14.60 -14.60 -0.62
N PHE A 8 14.03 -15.59 0.07
CA PHE A 8 12.60 -15.61 0.40
C PHE A 8 12.22 -14.44 1.31
N ILE A 9 13.03 -14.15 2.33
CA ILE A 9 12.81 -12.99 3.22
C ILE A 9 12.82 -11.69 2.42
N LEU A 10 13.79 -11.50 1.53
CA LEU A 10 13.88 -10.29 0.70
C LEU A 10 12.66 -10.14 -0.23
N LEU A 11 12.17 -11.25 -0.80
CA LEU A 11 10.95 -11.25 -1.61
C LEU A 11 9.73 -10.84 -0.80
N VAL A 12 9.54 -11.43 0.39
CA VAL A 12 8.41 -11.10 1.26
C VAL A 12 8.46 -9.63 1.67
N VAL A 13 9.63 -9.11 2.04
CA VAL A 13 9.81 -7.71 2.42
C VAL A 13 9.52 -6.76 1.25
N ALA A 14 10.01 -7.06 0.05
CA ALA A 14 9.72 -6.25 -1.13
C ALA A 14 8.22 -6.25 -1.47
N PHE A 15 7.56 -7.41 -1.35
CA PHE A 15 6.14 -7.56 -1.59
C PHE A 15 5.28 -6.79 -0.58
N THR A 16 5.57 -6.90 0.73
CA THR A 16 4.83 -6.17 1.76
C THR A 16 5.07 -4.67 1.68
N ALA A 17 6.30 -4.24 1.37
CA ALA A 17 6.60 -2.83 1.13
C ALA A 17 5.79 -2.27 -0.06
N GLY A 18 5.69 -3.03 -1.16
CA GLY A 18 4.87 -2.67 -2.31
C GLY A 18 3.38 -2.56 -1.97
N LEU A 19 2.82 -3.54 -1.25
CA LEU A 19 1.43 -3.53 -0.80
C LEU A 19 1.10 -2.32 0.08
N LEU A 20 1.99 -2.00 1.03
CA LEU A 20 1.82 -0.84 1.89
C LEU A 20 1.90 0.47 1.09
N PHE A 21 2.81 0.54 0.14
CA PHE A 21 2.98 1.71 -0.73
C PHE A 21 1.78 1.96 -1.64
N GLU A 22 1.17 0.90 -2.21
CA GLU A 22 -0.08 1.06 -2.96
C GLU A 22 -1.23 1.53 -2.08
N ARG A 23 -1.33 1.00 -0.85
CA ARG A 23 -2.35 1.42 0.12
C ARG A 23 -2.21 2.89 0.49
N SER A 24 -0.99 3.36 0.76
CA SER A 24 -0.75 4.78 1.07
C SER A 24 -0.97 5.69 -0.14
N GLN A 25 -0.55 5.29 -1.35
CA GLN A 25 -0.86 6.08 -2.55
C GLN A 25 -2.37 6.19 -2.82
N ALA A 26 -3.13 5.13 -2.61
CA ALA A 26 -4.58 5.17 -2.74
C ALA A 26 -5.22 6.12 -1.72
N ALA A 27 -4.70 6.14 -0.49
CA ALA A 27 -5.12 7.08 0.55
C ALA A 27 -4.79 8.53 0.18
N GLU A 28 -3.56 8.79 -0.24
CA GLU A 28 -3.11 10.13 -0.63
C GLU A 28 -3.90 10.68 -1.82
N ARG A 29 -4.24 9.85 -2.81
CA ARG A 29 -5.08 10.25 -3.93
C ARG A 29 -6.49 10.62 -3.50
N CYS A 30 -7.06 9.89 -2.54
CA CYS A 30 -8.37 10.20 -1.98
C CYS A 30 -8.36 11.55 -1.25
N VAL A 31 -7.37 11.75 -0.38
CA VAL A 31 -7.17 13.01 0.37
C VAL A 31 -6.90 14.18 -0.57
N ALA A 32 -6.11 13.97 -1.63
CA ALA A 32 -5.83 14.99 -2.64
C ALA A 32 -7.08 15.40 -3.43
N GLN A 33 -8.07 14.52 -3.57
CA GLN A 33 -9.38 14.82 -4.17
C GLN A 33 -10.37 15.46 -3.18
N GLY A 34 -9.93 15.78 -1.97
CA GLY A 34 -10.76 16.34 -0.90
C GLY A 34 -11.63 15.31 -0.19
N GLY A 35 -11.40 14.01 -0.45
CA GLY A 35 -12.06 12.91 0.24
C GLY A 35 -11.31 12.43 1.47
N ASP A 36 -11.95 11.56 2.23
CA ASP A 36 -11.39 10.87 3.39
C ASP A 36 -11.36 9.37 3.12
N MET A 37 -10.22 8.73 3.37
CA MET A 37 -10.09 7.29 3.14
C MET A 37 -10.54 6.52 4.39
N GLN A 38 -11.74 5.95 4.35
CA GLN A 38 -12.28 5.08 5.41
C GLN A 38 -12.43 3.65 4.91
N ASP A 39 -11.94 2.68 5.69
CA ASP A 39 -12.01 1.24 5.37
C ASP A 39 -11.45 0.84 3.98
N GLY A 40 -10.51 1.63 3.45
CA GLY A 40 -9.93 1.42 2.12
C GLY A 40 -10.82 1.89 0.96
N LEU A 41 -11.91 2.59 1.25
CA LEU A 41 -12.78 3.28 0.30
C LEU A 41 -12.57 4.79 0.41
N CYS A 42 -12.67 5.49 -0.71
CA CYS A 42 -12.60 6.94 -0.72
C CYS A 42 -14.00 7.54 -0.58
N HIS A 43 -14.23 8.27 0.51
CA HIS A 43 -15.50 8.92 0.82
C HIS A 43 -15.38 10.43 0.66
N GLY A 44 -16.37 11.10 0.07
CA GLY A 44 -16.40 12.57 0.00
C GLY A 44 -15.45 13.21 -1.04
N ALA A 45 -14.75 12.43 -1.86
CA ALA A 45 -14.10 12.97 -3.05
C ALA A 45 -15.18 13.56 -3.97
N ALA A 46 -15.00 14.83 -4.36
CA ALA A 46 -15.90 15.48 -5.31
C ALA A 46 -15.83 14.70 -6.64
N GLN A 47 -16.94 14.07 -6.98
CA GLN A 47 -17.08 13.23 -8.17
C GLN A 47 -17.03 14.07 -9.46
#